data_AF-A0A8T1F4E2-F1
#
_entry.id   AF-A0A8T1F4E2-F1
#
_cell.length_a   1.000
_cell.length_b   1.000
_cell.length_c   1.000
_cell.angle_alpha   90.00
_cell.angle_beta   90.00
_cell.angle_gamma   90.00
#
_symmetry.space_group_name_H-M   'P 1'
#
loop_
_entity.id
_entity.type
_entity.pdbx_description
1 polymer ?
#
loop_
_entity_poly.entity_id
_entity_poly.type
_entity_poly.pdbx_seq_one_letter_code
_entity_poly.pdbx_strand_id
1 'polypeptide(L)'
;MKEWIEKIWRPNVNGCRMLLLDNLKVHKMASIRQYLENDCATQVQYIPPGVTGLSQPMDVSVMKSFKKKIQDLYVKLHIDHPFPADAAERRVMLSFLVAKEWELVKAKTIVKDFRKAKLIPIGPRDSHGTFATYLQPLPDVSIGDEDEQ
;
A
#
# COMPACT_ATOMS: atom_id res chain seq x y z
N MET A 1 -1.32 9.92 -12.63
CA MET A 1 -1.87 8.55 -12.65
C MET A 1 -1.23 7.69 -13.73
N LYS A 2 -1.31 8.05 -15.02
CA LYS A 2 -0.66 7.28 -16.09
C LYS A 2 0.85 7.05 -15.86
N GLU A 3 1.58 8.12 -15.52
CA GLU A 3 3.01 8.02 -15.17
C GLU A 3 3.26 7.08 -13.98
N TRP A 4 2.40 7.09 -12.96
CA TRP A 4 2.51 6.15 -11.83
C TRP A 4 2.26 4.71 -12.28
N ILE A 5 1.31 4.49 -13.19
CA ILE A 5 1.08 3.15 -13.76
C ILE A 5 2.32 2.66 -14.50
N GLU A 6 2.88 3.50 -15.37
CA GLU A 6 4.03 3.17 -16.22
C GLU A 6 5.31 2.94 -15.41
N LYS A 7 5.59 3.83 -14.45
CA LYS A 7 6.87 3.82 -13.72
C LYS A 7 6.84 2.98 -12.45
N ILE A 8 5.67 2.82 -11.82
CA ILE A 8 5.55 2.19 -10.50
C ILE A 8 4.71 0.93 -10.55
N TRP A 9 3.46 0.99 -11.02
CA TRP A 9 2.57 -0.18 -10.95
C TRP A 9 3.05 -1.32 -11.86
N ARG A 10 3.12 -1.06 -13.17
CA ARG A 10 3.39 -2.07 -14.21
C ARG A 10 4.72 -2.82 -13.98
N PRO A 11 5.83 -2.18 -13.59
CA PRO A 11 7.07 -2.92 -13.33
C PRO A 11 7.05 -3.78 -12.07
N ASN A 12 6.16 -3.50 -11.10
CA ASN A 12 6.14 -4.14 -9.79
C ASN A 12 5.03 -5.18 -9.62
N VAL A 13 4.21 -5.40 -10.64
CA VAL A 13 3.13 -6.40 -10.61
C VAL A 13 3.30 -7.42 -11.73
N ASN A 14 3.02 -8.68 -11.41
CA ASN A 14 3.00 -9.77 -12.39
C ASN A 14 1.66 -10.50 -12.32
N GLY A 15 1.19 -11.01 -13.46
CA GLY A 15 -0.05 -11.78 -13.53
C GLY A 15 -1.33 -10.99 -13.22
N CYS A 16 -2.43 -11.73 -13.06
CA CYS A 16 -3.71 -11.14 -12.71
C CYS A 16 -3.68 -10.55 -11.29
N ARG A 17 -4.03 -9.27 -11.18
CA ARG A 17 -4.07 -8.54 -9.89
C ARG A 17 -5.37 -7.78 -9.73
N MET A 18 -5.71 -7.47 -8.49
CA MET A 18 -6.82 -6.57 -8.16
C MET A 18 -6.26 -5.32 -7.51
N LEU A 19 -6.64 -4.15 -8.03
CA LEU A 19 -6.28 -2.84 -7.49
C LEU A 19 -7.53 -2.15 -6.95
N LEU A 20 -7.50 -1.82 -5.66
CA LEU A 20 -8.56 -1.09 -4.96
C LEU A 20 -8.21 0.39 -4.94
N LEU A 21 -9.06 1.24 -5.53
CA LEU A 21 -8.88 2.69 -5.60
C LEU A 21 -10.03 3.41 -4.89
N ASP A 22 -9.75 4.61 -4.38
CA ASP A 22 -10.79 5.51 -3.91
C ASP A 22 -11.57 6.14 -5.08
N ASN A 23 -12.54 7.00 -4.77
CA ASN A 23 -13.41 7.64 -5.76
C ASN A 23 -12.83 8.94 -6.36
N LEU A 24 -11.51 9.17 -6.29
CA LEU A 24 -10.89 10.35 -6.88
C LEU A 24 -11.14 10.40 -8.41
N LYS A 25 -11.46 11.58 -8.96
CA LYS A 25 -11.85 11.75 -10.38
C LYS A 25 -10.85 11.12 -11.35
N VAL A 26 -9.54 11.28 -11.11
CA VAL A 26 -8.49 10.73 -11.97
C VAL A 26 -8.44 9.19 -11.96
N HIS A 27 -8.82 8.54 -10.86
CA HIS A 27 -8.89 7.08 -10.79
C HIS A 27 -10.05 6.52 -11.62
N LYS A 28 -11.16 7.28 -11.72
CA LYS A 28 -12.38 6.86 -12.42
C LYS A 28 -12.37 7.15 -13.92
N MET A 29 -11.31 7.75 -14.45
CA MET A 29 -11.19 8.03 -15.88
C MET A 29 -11.17 6.71 -16.66
N ALA A 30 -12.00 6.60 -17.71
CA ALA A 30 -12.10 5.40 -18.54
C ALA A 30 -10.73 5.00 -19.12
N SER A 31 -9.91 5.97 -19.54
CA SER A 31 -8.57 5.73 -20.05
C SER A 31 -7.62 5.09 -19.03
N ILE A 32 -7.74 5.46 -17.74
CA ILE A 32 -6.94 4.87 -16.67
C ILE A 32 -7.41 3.44 -16.38
N ARG A 33 -8.72 3.22 -16.32
CA ARG A 33 -9.29 1.88 -16.10
C ARG A 33 -8.92 0.92 -17.23
N GLN A 34 -9.13 1.33 -18.48
CA GLN A 34 -8.78 0.52 -19.65
C GLN A 34 -7.28 0.20 -19.68
N TYR A 35 -6.43 1.16 -19.31
CA TYR A 35 -4.99 0.92 -19.29
C TYR A 35 -4.59 -0.13 -18.25
N LEU A 36 -5.19 -0.10 -17.06
CA LEU A 36 -4.94 -1.10 -16.02
C LEU A 36 -5.51 -2.49 -16.38
N GLU A 37 -6.75 -2.54 -16.87
CA GLU A 37 -7.44 -3.80 -17.16
C GLU A 37 -6.87 -4.50 -18.41
N ASN A 38 -6.63 -3.76 -19.49
CA ASN A 38 -6.23 -4.32 -20.78
C ASN A 38 -4.71 -4.53 -20.88
N ASP A 39 -3.90 -3.55 -20.43
CA ASP A 39 -2.46 -3.56 -20.69
C ASP A 39 -1.64 -4.05 -19.48
N CYS A 40 -2.26 -4.10 -18.30
CA CYS A 40 -1.59 -4.49 -17.05
C CYS A 40 -2.24 -5.71 -16.35
N ALA A 41 -3.22 -6.38 -16.98
CA ALA A 41 -3.97 -7.51 -16.40
C ALA A 41 -4.46 -7.24 -14.95
N THR A 42 -4.82 -5.98 -14.68
CA THR A 42 -5.19 -5.50 -13.33
C THR A 42 -6.67 -5.17 -13.30
N GLN A 43 -7.45 -5.97 -12.57
CA GLN A 43 -8.85 -5.67 -12.28
C GLN A 43 -8.94 -4.47 -11.34
N VAL A 44 -9.69 -3.45 -11.73
CA VAL A 44 -9.86 -2.24 -10.92
C VAL A 44 -11.19 -2.29 -10.18
N GLN A 45 -11.14 -2.06 -8.87
CA GLN A 45 -12.32 -1.96 -8.01
C GLN A 45 -12.30 -0.65 -7.23
N TYR A 46 -13.46 -0.01 -7.10
CA TYR A 46 -13.58 1.29 -6.41
C TYR A 46 -14.23 1.13 -5.05
N ILE A 47 -13.61 1.71 -4.03
CA ILE A 47 -14.17 1.79 -2.69
C ILE A 47 -15.27 2.85 -2.70
N PRO A 48 -16.50 2.56 -2.22
CA PRO A 48 -17.59 3.53 -2.24
C PRO A 48 -17.23 4.85 -1.54
N PRO A 49 -17.82 5.98 -1.95
CA PRO A 49 -17.57 7.27 -1.31
C PRO A 49 -17.98 7.23 0.17
N GLY A 50 -17.24 7.94 1.02
CA GLY A 50 -17.57 8.08 2.44
C GLY A 50 -17.23 6.88 3.34
N VAL A 51 -16.70 5.78 2.79
CA VAL A 51 -16.35 4.57 3.56
C VAL A 51 -14.86 4.21 3.51
N THR A 52 -13.98 5.11 3.06
CA THR A 52 -12.53 4.84 2.99
C THR A 52 -11.96 4.46 4.36
N GLY A 53 -12.36 5.15 5.43
CA GLY A 53 -11.96 4.83 6.80
C GLY A 53 -12.44 3.47 7.32
N LEU A 54 -13.33 2.77 6.61
CA LEU A 54 -13.86 1.45 6.95
C LEU A 54 -13.34 0.34 6.03
N SER A 55 -13.16 0.67 4.74
CA SER A 55 -12.93 -0.33 3.69
C SER A 55 -11.61 -0.18 2.95
N GLN A 56 -10.87 0.92 3.14
CA GLN A 56 -9.56 1.11 2.53
C GLN A 56 -8.48 0.60 3.51
N PRO A 57 -7.77 -0.51 3.20
CA PRO A 57 -6.83 -1.14 4.13
C PRO A 57 -5.84 -0.14 4.74
N MET A 58 -5.27 0.70 3.88
CA MET A 58 -4.34 1.77 4.25
C MET A 58 -4.91 2.73 5.32
N ASP A 59 -6.16 3.18 5.17
CA ASP A 59 -6.76 4.16 6.09
C ASP A 59 -7.26 3.50 7.38
N VAL A 60 -7.75 2.27 7.31
CA VAL A 60 -8.29 1.49 8.44
C VAL A 60 -7.25 1.21 9.53
N SER A 61 -5.97 1.23 9.18
CA SER A 61 -4.93 0.61 10.00
C SER A 61 -3.56 1.31 9.94
N VAL A 62 -2.94 1.39 8.75
CA VAL A 62 -1.57 1.89 8.57
C VAL A 62 -1.52 3.39 8.81
N MET A 63 -2.40 4.14 8.14
CA MET A 63 -2.26 5.57 7.95
C MET A 63 -2.23 6.34 9.27
N LYS A 64 -3.02 5.94 10.26
CA LYS A 64 -3.06 6.59 11.58
C LYS A 64 -1.73 6.45 12.31
N SER A 65 -1.23 5.22 12.47
CA SER A 65 0.06 4.96 13.14
C SER A 65 1.23 5.52 12.35
N PHE A 66 1.18 5.41 11.02
CA PHE A 66 2.21 5.90 10.11
C PHE A 66 2.39 7.43 10.22
N LYS A 67 1.29 8.19 10.13
CA LYS A 67 1.31 9.65 10.32
C LYS A 67 1.81 10.04 11.71
N LYS A 68 1.40 9.32 12.75
CA LYS A 68 1.87 9.58 14.12
C LYS A 68 3.38 9.42 14.24
N LYS A 69 3.96 8.34 13.71
CA LYS A 69 5.41 8.12 13.79
C LYS A 69 6.20 9.13 12.96
N ILE A 70 5.71 9.54 11.79
CA ILE A 70 6.32 10.64 11.03
C ILE A 70 6.31 11.93 11.85
N GLN A 71 5.22 12.23 12.55
CA GLN A 71 5.13 13.39 13.43
C GLN A 71 6.13 13.29 14.60
N ASP A 72 6.24 12.12 15.23
CA ASP A 72 7.20 11.89 16.33
C ASP A 72 8.66 12.04 15.83
N LEU A 73 8.98 11.52 14.64
CA LEU A 73 10.29 11.70 13.98
C LEU A 73 10.56 13.16 13.62
N TYR A 74 9.54 13.87 13.11
CA TYR A 74 9.64 15.30 12.80
C TYR A 74 9.96 16.10 14.05
N VAL A 75 9.24 15.87 15.15
CA VAL A 75 9.50 16.56 16.43
C VAL A 75 10.92 16.27 16.91
N LYS A 76 11.34 15.00 16.89
CA LYS A 76 12.68 14.59 17.32
C LYS A 76 13.79 15.24 16.50
N LEU A 77 13.62 15.33 15.17
CA LEU A 77 14.61 15.96 14.29
C LEU A 77 14.86 17.42 14.67
N HIS A 78 13.80 18.15 14.98
CA HIS A 78 13.85 19.59 15.29
C HIS A 78 14.24 19.91 16.73
N ILE A 79 14.60 18.90 17.54
CA ILE A 79 15.29 19.14 18.81
C ILE A 79 16.68 19.71 18.55
N ASP A 80 17.38 19.14 17.57
CA ASP A 80 18.81 19.44 17.29
C ASP A 80 19.03 20.15 15.94
N HIS A 81 17.99 20.29 15.11
CA HIS A 81 18.08 20.86 13.75
C HIS A 81 17.09 22.02 13.58
N PRO A 82 17.47 23.07 12.81
CA PRO A 82 16.55 24.17 12.50
C PRO A 82 15.37 23.70 11.66
N PHE A 83 14.27 24.45 11.73
CA PHE A 83 13.13 24.26 10.83
C PHE A 83 13.52 24.57 9.37
N PRO A 84 12.93 23.89 8.38
CA PRO A 84 13.17 24.16 6.98
C PRO A 84 12.84 25.61 6.64
N ALA A 85 13.72 26.28 5.90
CA ALA A 85 13.58 27.69 5.54
C ALA A 85 12.50 27.91 4.48
N ASP A 86 12.26 26.91 3.61
CA ASP A 86 11.29 27.00 2.54
C ASP A 86 10.50 25.71 2.28
N ALA A 87 9.59 25.80 1.32
CA ALA A 87 8.74 24.68 0.93
C ALA A 87 9.50 23.55 0.23
N ALA A 88 10.62 23.82 -0.43
CA ALA A 88 11.43 22.81 -1.11
C ALA A 88 12.19 21.96 -0.08
N GLU A 89 12.88 22.59 0.87
CA GLU A 89 13.54 21.92 1.97
C GLU A 89 12.55 21.10 2.81
N ARG A 90 11.38 21.68 3.11
CA ARG A 90 10.32 20.97 3.82
C ARG A 90 9.88 19.71 3.07
N ARG A 91 9.75 19.76 1.74
CA ARG A 91 9.37 18.59 0.93
C ARG A 91 10.45 17.52 0.96
N VAL A 92 11.73 17.88 0.82
CA VAL A 92 12.85 16.92 0.88
C VAL A 92 12.89 16.22 2.23
N MET A 93 12.83 16.98 3.33
CA MET A 93 12.82 16.44 4.68
C MET A 93 11.62 15.51 4.91
N LEU A 94 10.40 15.94 4.56
CA LEU A 94 9.21 15.09 4.73
C LEU A 94 9.30 13.82 3.88
N SER A 95 9.88 13.89 2.68
CA SER A 95 10.06 12.71 1.81
C SER A 95 11.02 11.70 2.45
N PHE A 96 12.10 12.17 3.07
CA PHE A 96 13.02 11.32 3.83
C PHE A 96 12.35 10.66 5.03
N LEU A 97 11.59 11.42 5.82
CA LEU A 97 10.86 10.87 6.97
C LEU A 97 9.81 9.83 6.56
N VAL A 98 9.09 10.08 5.46
CA VAL A 98 8.13 9.13 4.89
C VAL A 98 8.84 7.85 4.45
N ALA A 99 9.95 7.95 3.72
CA ALA A 99 10.72 6.79 3.26
C ALA A 99 11.23 5.95 4.44
N LYS A 100 11.82 6.59 5.45
CA LYS A 100 12.32 5.95 6.66
C LYS A 100 11.22 5.19 7.42
N GLU A 101 10.04 5.78 7.56
CA GLU A 101 8.95 5.08 8.22
C GLU A 101 8.43 3.91 7.37
N TRP A 102 8.47 4.01 6.04
CA TRP A 102 8.04 2.93 5.15
C TRP A 102 8.91 1.68 5.25
N GLU A 103 10.22 1.85 5.48
CA GLU A 103 11.14 0.74 5.75
C GLU A 103 10.79 -0.04 7.04
N LEU A 104 10.10 0.60 7.99
CA LEU A 104 9.68 -0.02 9.25
C LEU A 104 8.34 -0.74 9.16
N VAL A 105 7.58 -0.55 8.07
CA VAL A 105 6.29 -1.20 7.88
C VAL A 105 6.49 -2.64 7.40
N LYS A 106 6.26 -3.58 8.32
CA LYS A 106 6.37 -5.02 8.02
C LYS A 106 5.22 -5.48 7.11
N ALA A 107 5.52 -6.40 6.18
CA ALA A 107 4.51 -7.02 5.30
C ALA A 107 3.34 -7.66 6.09
N LYS A 108 3.63 -8.26 7.26
CA LYS A 108 2.60 -8.83 8.15
C LYS A 108 1.56 -7.80 8.62
N THR A 109 1.95 -6.54 8.77
CA THR A 109 1.04 -5.44 9.09
C THR A 109 0.08 -5.25 7.93
N ILE A 110 0.60 -5.08 6.71
CA ILE A 110 -0.22 -4.92 5.50
C ILE A 110 -1.22 -6.08 5.34
N VAL A 111 -0.80 -7.33 5.53
CA VAL A 111 -1.72 -8.48 5.43
C VAL A 111 -2.83 -8.43 6.48
N LYS A 112 -2.51 -8.08 7.73
CA LYS A 112 -3.49 -7.90 8.81
C LYS A 112 -4.49 -6.79 8.47
N ASP A 113 -4.05 -5.77 7.76
CA ASP A 113 -4.84 -4.60 7.42
C ASP A 113 -5.91 -4.89 6.37
N PHE A 114 -5.57 -5.67 5.35
CA PHE A 114 -6.53 -6.19 4.38
C PHE A 114 -7.60 -7.06 5.07
N ARG A 115 -7.20 -7.91 6.04
CA ARG A 115 -8.14 -8.71 6.84
C ARG A 115 -9.06 -7.83 7.68
N LYS A 116 -8.53 -6.78 8.33
CA LYS A 116 -9.31 -5.84 9.15
C LYS A 116 -10.33 -5.06 8.31
N ALA A 117 -9.97 -4.70 7.08
CA ALA A 117 -10.87 -4.09 6.11
C ALA A 117 -11.87 -5.08 5.47
N LYS A 118 -11.89 -6.34 5.93
CA LYS A 118 -12.71 -7.44 5.39
C LYS A 118 -12.47 -7.72 3.90
N LEU A 119 -11.29 -7.34 3.40
CA LEU A 119 -10.83 -7.60 2.04
C LEU A 119 -10.01 -8.88 2.05
N ILE A 120 -10.72 -9.98 2.23
CA ILE A 120 -10.14 -11.32 2.23
C ILE A 120 -10.23 -11.83 0.79
N PRO A 121 -9.12 -12.23 0.15
CA PRO A 121 -9.22 -12.80 -1.18
C PRO A 121 -9.99 -14.14 -1.08
N ILE A 122 -10.80 -14.43 -2.08
CA ILE A 122 -11.64 -15.63 -2.14
C ILE A 122 -11.21 -16.41 -3.38
N GLY A 123 -10.90 -17.69 -3.22
CA GLY A 123 -10.39 -18.53 -4.30
C GLY A 123 -9.77 -19.83 -3.79
N PRO A 124 -9.40 -20.74 -4.70
CA PRO A 124 -8.80 -22.03 -4.34
C PRO A 124 -7.49 -21.81 -3.58
N ARG A 125 -7.30 -22.59 -2.51
CA ARG A 125 -6.07 -22.59 -1.71
C ARG A 125 -5.44 -23.97 -1.77
N ASP A 126 -4.12 -24.01 -1.72
CA ASP A 126 -3.39 -25.27 -1.55
C ASP A 126 -3.48 -25.78 -0.09
N SER A 127 -2.83 -26.92 0.19
CA SER A 127 -2.75 -27.52 1.52
C SER A 127 -2.06 -26.64 2.56
N HIS A 128 -1.32 -25.61 2.15
CA HIS A 128 -0.64 -24.65 3.02
C HIS A 128 -1.45 -23.36 3.22
N GLY A 129 -2.67 -23.29 2.67
CA GLY A 129 -3.53 -22.10 2.76
C GLY A 129 -3.12 -20.96 1.84
N THR A 130 -2.13 -21.18 0.96
CA THR A 130 -1.68 -20.22 -0.04
C THR A 130 -2.65 -20.24 -1.22
N PHE A 131 -2.86 -19.09 -1.87
CA PHE A 131 -3.70 -19.07 -3.08
C PHE A 131 -3.08 -19.97 -4.13
N ALA A 132 -3.86 -20.93 -4.62
CA ALA A 132 -3.50 -21.73 -5.77
C ALA A 132 -3.63 -20.83 -7.02
N THR A 133 -2.62 -20.00 -7.25
CA THR A 133 -2.51 -19.21 -8.47
C THR A 133 -1.78 -20.04 -9.53
N TYR A 134 -2.24 -19.98 -10.78
CA TYR A 134 -1.58 -20.61 -11.94
C TYR A 134 -0.24 -19.95 -12.32
N LEU A 135 0.23 -18.98 -11.53
CA LEU A 135 1.42 -18.19 -11.77
C LEU A 135 2.35 -18.33 -10.57
N GLN A 136 3.65 -18.20 -10.88
CA GLN A 136 4.83 -18.52 -10.08
C GLN A 136 4.65 -18.45 -8.56
N PRO A 137 5.32 -19.35 -7.80
CA PRO A 137 5.27 -19.36 -6.35
C PRO A 137 5.51 -17.95 -5.80
N LEU A 138 4.68 -17.55 -4.83
CA LEU A 138 4.93 -16.33 -4.08
C LEU A 138 6.36 -16.40 -3.51
N PRO A 139 7.10 -15.28 -3.45
CA PRO A 139 8.38 -15.25 -2.76
C PRO A 139 8.21 -15.85 -1.36
N ASP A 140 9.15 -16.69 -0.97
CA ASP A 140 9.12 -17.44 0.28
C ASP A 140 9.12 -16.47 1.48
N VAL A 141 7.93 -16.09 1.93
CA VAL A 141 7.73 -15.42 3.21
C VAL A 141 7.48 -16.53 4.19
N SER A 142 8.55 -17.23 4.56
CA SER A 142 8.53 -18.21 5.64
C SER A 142 7.95 -17.53 6.87
N ILE A 143 6.71 -17.90 7.21
CA ILE A 143 6.11 -17.62 8.50
C ILE A 143 6.76 -18.63 9.44
N GLY A 144 7.97 -18.31 9.88
CA GLY A 144 8.46 -18.87 11.12
C GLY A 144 7.56 -18.34 12.22
N ASP A 145 6.78 -19.23 12.81
CA ASP A 145 6.20 -19.02 14.15
C ASP A 145 7.38 -18.97 15.14
N GLU A 146 8.13 -17.88 15.12
CA GLU A 146 9.06 -17.52 16.19
C GLU A 146 8.34 -16.55 17.11
N ASP A 147 7.43 -17.10 17.90
CA ASP A 147 7.03 -16.57 19.21
C ASP A 147 6.90 -17.77 20.14
N GLU A 148 8.03 -18.30 20.61
CA GLU A 148 8.12 -19.02 21.90
C GLU A 148 9.57 -18.99 22.45
N GLN A 149 10.01 -17.82 22.92
CA GLN A 149 10.71 -17.60 24.20
C GLN A 149 11.07 -16.14 24.45
#